data_AF-A0A8J1Z0B2-F1
#
_entry.id   AF-A0A8J1Z0B2-F1
#
_cell.length_a   1.000
_cell.length_b   1.000
_cell.length_c   1.000
_cell.angle_alpha   90.00
_cell.angle_beta   90.00
_cell.angle_gamma   90.00
#
_symmetry.space_group_name_H-M   'P 1'
#
loop_
_entity.id
_entity.type
_entity.pdbx_description
1 polymer ?
#
loop_
_entity_poly.entity_id
_entity_poly.type
_entity_poly.pdbx_seq_one_letter_code
_entity_poly.pdbx_strand_id
1 'polypeptide(L)'
;HAGFLLGLGLRGFLTEERLPVADCYKYLKLQHEVTTVALLLGLAASHIGLGSKQTGITRMCALHISFSFEAPPSVRAASSLGLGLLYAQTGQRGIAEMLAKELHCSAYRDECQQLAAAFGLGLVSLGKQGLHRDLVLLNLPSAFLRRLAREMAASYSLGSGDMNEEDLPSAVLLEPACRDFFDTASGDGQFSQAACLALSLMYLCSNDRRLATRIPLPRNGYQLNATPPDLLAARMIARGLILWDDVKASKSWILGQVPLFLLRDFDLECENATDFRALCELFFGEE
;
A
#
# COMPACT_ATOMS: atom_id res chain seq x y z
N HIS A 1 -24.52 15.05 8.94
CA HIS A 1 -25.17 13.90 8.27
C HIS A 1 -24.18 12.89 7.69
N ALA A 2 -23.16 13.30 6.93
CA ALA A 2 -22.19 12.36 6.32
C ALA A 2 -21.56 11.36 7.32
N GLY A 3 -20.98 11.83 8.44
CA GLY A 3 -20.38 10.94 9.43
C GLY A 3 -21.36 9.95 10.09
N PHE A 4 -22.63 10.34 10.24
CA PHE A 4 -23.69 9.45 10.73
C PHE A 4 -23.98 8.32 9.75
N LEU A 5 -24.05 8.63 8.44
CA LEU A 5 -24.19 7.62 7.38
C LEU A 5 -23.03 6.63 7.39
N LEU A 6 -21.79 7.13 7.51
CA LEU A 6 -20.62 6.27 7.61
C LEU A 6 -20.69 5.35 8.84
N GLY A 7 -21.07 5.89 10.00
CA GLY A 7 -21.23 5.11 11.24
C GLY A 7 -22.31 4.01 11.12
N LEU A 8 -23.42 4.28 10.43
CA LEU A 8 -24.42 3.26 10.11
C LEU A 8 -23.84 2.16 9.20
N GLY A 9 -23.02 2.55 8.22
CA GLY A 9 -22.34 1.63 7.31
C GLY A 9 -21.33 0.72 8.01
N LEU A 10 -20.48 1.29 8.88
CA LEU A 10 -19.50 0.51 9.66
C LEU A 10 -20.16 -0.48 10.63
N ARG A 11 -21.38 -0.18 11.10
CA ARG A 11 -22.17 -1.09 11.93
C ARG A 11 -22.90 -2.16 11.12
N GLY A 12 -22.83 -2.12 9.78
CA GLY A 12 -23.51 -3.06 8.90
C GLY A 12 -25.02 -2.84 8.79
N PHE A 13 -25.51 -1.64 9.11
CA PHE A 13 -26.94 -1.33 9.02
C PHE A 13 -27.39 -0.81 7.66
N LEU A 14 -26.46 -0.49 6.75
CA LEU A 14 -26.76 -0.10 5.37
C LEU A 14 -26.93 -1.34 4.48
N THR A 15 -27.81 -2.25 4.88
CA THR A 15 -28.21 -3.37 4.02
C THR A 15 -29.21 -2.90 2.95
N GLU A 16 -29.26 -3.61 1.83
CA GLU A 16 -30.13 -3.27 0.68
C GLU A 16 -31.62 -3.09 1.06
N GLU A 17 -32.06 -3.73 2.14
CA GLU A 17 -33.43 -3.61 2.68
C GLU A 17 -33.73 -2.23 3.29
N ARG A 18 -32.72 -1.51 3.79
CA ARG A 18 -32.88 -0.23 4.50
C ARG A 18 -32.47 0.96 3.68
N LEU A 19 -31.55 0.80 2.73
CA LEU A 19 -31.17 1.84 1.78
C LEU A 19 -31.06 1.25 0.38
N PRO A 20 -32.13 1.33 -0.44
CA PRO A 20 -32.08 0.83 -1.80
C PRO A 20 -31.12 1.68 -2.64
N VAL A 21 -30.50 1.06 -3.64
CA VAL A 21 -29.52 1.66 -4.56
C VAL A 21 -30.05 2.96 -5.20
N ALA A 22 -31.37 3.07 -5.40
CA ALA A 22 -32.04 4.27 -5.93
C ALA A 22 -31.89 5.50 -5.02
N ASP A 23 -31.94 5.33 -3.70
CA ASP A 23 -31.76 6.42 -2.75
C ASP A 23 -30.30 6.82 -2.63
N CYS A 24 -29.37 5.86 -2.78
CA CYS A 24 -27.94 6.16 -2.89
C CYS A 24 -27.65 7.11 -4.07
N TYR A 25 -28.29 6.93 -5.22
CA TYR A 25 -28.15 7.85 -6.36
C TYR A 25 -28.67 9.25 -6.06
N LYS A 26 -29.72 9.40 -5.24
CA LYS A 26 -30.21 10.73 -4.81
C LYS A 26 -29.15 11.45 -3.97
N TYR A 27 -28.49 10.73 -3.06
CA TYR A 27 -27.39 11.28 -2.27
C TYR A 27 -26.16 11.62 -3.12
N LEU A 28 -25.81 10.78 -4.10
CA LEU A 28 -24.71 11.04 -5.04
C LEU A 28 -24.98 12.25 -5.95
N LYS A 29 -26.24 12.48 -6.34
CA LYS A 29 -26.64 13.63 -7.16
C LYS A 29 -26.40 14.98 -6.48
N LEU A 30 -26.38 15.02 -5.15
CA LEU A 30 -26.13 16.25 -4.39
C LEU A 30 -24.66 16.73 -4.49
N GLN A 31 -23.75 15.94 -5.04
CA GLN A 31 -22.33 16.28 -5.29
C GLN A 31 -21.53 16.76 -4.06
N HIS A 32 -22.04 16.56 -2.84
CA HIS A 32 -21.30 16.89 -1.63
C HIS A 32 -20.23 15.82 -1.34
N GLU A 33 -18.95 16.17 -1.49
CA GLU A 33 -17.80 15.26 -1.39
C GLU A 33 -17.80 14.39 -0.11
N VAL A 34 -18.05 15.02 1.04
CA VAL A 34 -18.00 14.31 2.34
C VAL A 34 -19.14 13.28 2.43
N THR A 35 -20.30 13.58 1.85
CA THR A 35 -21.43 12.64 1.85
C THR A 35 -21.21 11.50 0.87
N THR A 36 -20.59 11.75 -0.29
CA THR A 36 -20.30 10.70 -1.27
C THR A 36 -19.21 9.76 -0.75
N VAL A 37 -18.16 10.29 -0.13
CA VAL A 37 -17.15 9.49 0.59
C VAL A 37 -17.80 8.62 1.66
N ALA A 38 -18.59 9.23 2.56
CA ALA A 38 -19.23 8.51 3.66
C ALA A 38 -20.18 7.41 3.18
N LEU A 39 -20.93 7.68 2.10
CA LEU A 39 -21.87 6.73 1.51
C LEU A 39 -21.13 5.57 0.84
N LEU A 40 -20.14 5.85 -0.02
CA LEU A 40 -19.40 4.81 -0.73
C LEU A 40 -18.63 3.90 0.24
N LEU A 41 -17.92 4.49 1.21
CA LEU A 41 -17.17 3.73 2.20
C LEU A 41 -18.11 2.98 3.16
N GLY A 42 -19.23 3.59 3.57
CA GLY A 42 -20.21 2.98 4.46
C GLY A 42 -20.94 1.79 3.83
N LEU A 43 -21.32 1.90 2.56
CA LEU A 43 -21.90 0.81 1.78
C LEU A 43 -20.89 -0.33 1.58
N ALA A 44 -19.65 0.00 1.22
CA ALA A 44 -18.58 -0.98 1.08
C ALA A 44 -18.29 -1.73 2.40
N ALA A 45 -18.21 -1.00 3.51
CA ALA A 45 -17.95 -1.57 4.84
C ALA A 45 -19.10 -2.45 5.35
N SER A 46 -20.35 -2.17 4.98
CA SER A 46 -21.49 -3.03 5.31
C SER A 46 -21.41 -4.41 4.64
N HIS A 47 -20.64 -4.50 3.55
CA HIS A 47 -20.63 -5.65 2.66
C HIS A 47 -19.21 -6.16 2.34
N ILE A 48 -18.37 -6.20 3.38
CA ILE A 48 -17.02 -6.72 3.30
C ILE A 48 -17.03 -8.17 2.80
N GLY A 49 -16.28 -8.44 1.72
CA GLY A 49 -16.16 -9.78 1.12
C GLY A 49 -17.40 -10.29 0.38
N LEU A 50 -18.48 -9.51 0.31
CA LEU A 50 -19.74 -9.88 -0.37
C LEU A 50 -19.86 -9.28 -1.78
N GLY A 51 -18.78 -8.71 -2.33
CA GLY A 51 -18.78 -7.98 -3.61
C GLY A 51 -19.38 -8.75 -4.79
N SER A 52 -19.27 -10.08 -4.81
CA SER A 52 -19.89 -10.91 -5.88
C SER A 52 -21.43 -10.86 -5.89
N LYS A 53 -22.07 -10.58 -4.75
CA LYS A 53 -23.54 -10.49 -4.65
C LYS A 53 -24.05 -9.08 -4.96
N GLN A 54 -23.21 -8.06 -4.82
CA GLN A 54 -23.61 -6.66 -4.86
C GLN A 54 -22.98 -5.89 -6.02
N THR A 55 -23.32 -6.33 -7.23
CA THR A 55 -22.81 -5.73 -8.47
C THR A 55 -23.18 -4.25 -8.62
N GLY A 56 -24.27 -3.79 -7.99
CA GLY A 56 -24.68 -2.39 -7.98
C GLY A 56 -23.65 -1.48 -7.28
N ILE A 57 -23.24 -1.82 -6.07
CA ILE A 57 -22.30 -1.03 -5.27
C ILE A 57 -20.89 -1.11 -5.86
N THR A 58 -20.49 -2.29 -6.38
CA THR A 58 -19.24 -2.44 -7.15
C THR A 58 -19.19 -1.49 -8.34
N ARG A 59 -20.27 -1.43 -9.14
CA ARG A 59 -20.35 -0.53 -10.31
C ARG A 59 -20.30 0.93 -9.88
N MET A 60 -20.96 1.31 -8.78
CA MET A 60 -20.87 2.67 -8.24
C MET A 60 -19.41 3.04 -7.92
N CYS A 61 -18.69 2.20 -7.19
CA CYS A 61 -17.28 2.45 -6.86
C CYS A 61 -16.40 2.47 -8.11
N ALA A 62 -16.59 1.51 -9.02
CA ALA A 62 -15.80 1.42 -10.25
C ALA A 62 -15.99 2.61 -11.20
N LEU A 63 -17.22 3.16 -11.29
CA LEU A 63 -17.50 4.37 -12.08
C LEU A 63 -16.70 5.58 -11.58
N HIS A 64 -16.63 5.76 -10.26
CA HIS A 64 -15.86 6.84 -9.64
C HIS A 64 -14.34 6.67 -9.82
N ILE A 65 -13.85 5.44 -10.00
CA ILE A 65 -12.43 5.15 -10.26
C ILE A 65 -12.10 5.36 -11.74
N SER A 66 -12.84 4.74 -12.67
CA SER A 66 -12.44 4.64 -14.08
C SER A 66 -12.89 5.78 -14.99
N PHE A 67 -14.00 6.48 -14.69
CA PHE A 67 -14.63 7.38 -15.65
C PHE A 67 -14.79 8.83 -15.18
N SER A 68 -14.77 9.09 -13.87
CA SER A 68 -14.97 10.45 -13.38
C SER A 68 -13.65 11.24 -13.31
N PHE A 69 -13.19 11.75 -14.45
CA PHE A 69 -12.16 12.81 -14.51
C PHE A 69 -12.52 14.04 -13.64
N GLU A 70 -13.80 14.16 -13.28
CA GLU A 70 -14.39 15.26 -12.49
C GLU A 70 -14.61 14.91 -11.00
N ALA A 71 -14.29 13.69 -10.56
CA ALA A 71 -14.46 13.33 -9.14
C ALA A 71 -13.31 13.89 -8.29
N PRO A 72 -13.59 14.40 -7.08
CA PRO A 72 -12.57 14.81 -6.13
C PRO A 72 -11.66 13.64 -5.74
N PRO A 73 -10.39 13.90 -5.41
CA PRO A 73 -9.43 12.84 -5.06
C PRO A 73 -9.81 12.07 -3.79
N SER A 74 -10.47 12.74 -2.84
CA SER A 74 -11.04 12.11 -1.63
C SER A 74 -12.08 11.04 -1.98
N VAL A 75 -12.95 11.29 -2.96
CA VAL A 75 -13.97 10.35 -3.45
C VAL A 75 -13.31 9.18 -4.18
N ARG A 76 -12.27 9.42 -4.99
CA ARG A 76 -11.52 8.35 -5.67
C ARG A 76 -10.76 7.45 -4.69
N ALA A 77 -10.11 8.03 -3.68
CA ALA A 77 -9.48 7.28 -2.60
C ALA A 77 -10.51 6.43 -1.83
N ALA A 78 -11.65 7.02 -1.46
CA ALA A 78 -12.72 6.28 -0.79
C ALA A 78 -13.30 5.16 -1.67
N SER A 79 -13.43 5.39 -2.98
CA SER A 79 -13.95 4.40 -3.93
C SER A 79 -12.99 3.23 -4.14
N SER A 80 -11.68 3.51 -4.28
CA SER A 80 -10.65 2.47 -4.43
C SER A 80 -10.52 1.62 -3.17
N LEU A 81 -10.53 2.24 -1.98
CA LEU A 81 -10.54 1.54 -0.71
C LEU A 81 -11.84 0.73 -0.51
N GLY A 82 -13.00 1.33 -0.81
CA GLY A 82 -14.30 0.69 -0.72
C GLY A 82 -14.43 -0.52 -1.64
N LEU A 83 -13.91 -0.42 -2.86
CA LEU A 83 -13.83 -1.55 -3.78
C LEU A 83 -12.95 -2.67 -3.23
N GLY A 84 -11.82 -2.32 -2.61
CA GLY A 84 -10.95 -3.26 -1.91
C GLY A 84 -11.66 -3.98 -0.75
N LEU A 85 -12.48 -3.28 0.04
CA LEU A 85 -13.27 -3.83 1.14
C LEU A 85 -14.36 -4.79 0.64
N LEU A 86 -15.11 -4.40 -0.40
CA LEU A 86 -16.15 -5.24 -1.02
C LEU A 86 -15.59 -6.58 -1.49
N TYR A 87 -14.37 -6.56 -2.04
CA TYR A 87 -13.70 -7.73 -2.59
C TYR A 87 -12.61 -8.29 -1.67
N ALA A 88 -12.61 -7.92 -0.39
CA ALA A 88 -11.66 -8.42 0.58
C ALA A 88 -11.67 -9.96 0.60
N GLN A 89 -10.48 -10.57 0.49
CA GLN A 89 -10.28 -12.02 0.43
C GLN A 89 -11.01 -12.75 -0.72
N THR A 90 -11.66 -12.07 -1.67
CA THR A 90 -12.34 -12.76 -2.78
C THR A 90 -11.36 -13.24 -3.84
N GLY A 91 -10.28 -12.47 -4.08
CA GLY A 91 -9.26 -12.79 -5.06
C GLY A 91 -9.70 -12.64 -6.53
N GLN A 92 -10.68 -11.78 -6.81
CA GLN A 92 -11.12 -11.57 -8.20
C GLN A 92 -10.06 -10.82 -9.02
N ARG A 93 -9.49 -11.51 -10.03
CA ARG A 93 -8.42 -11.00 -10.89
C ARG A 93 -8.72 -9.63 -11.51
N GLY A 94 -9.88 -9.47 -12.14
CA GLY A 94 -10.21 -8.22 -12.84
C GLY A 94 -10.21 -6.97 -11.94
N ILE A 95 -10.53 -7.13 -10.65
CA ILE A 95 -10.55 -6.03 -9.69
C ILE A 95 -9.15 -5.72 -9.17
N ALA A 96 -8.35 -6.76 -8.94
CA ALA A 96 -6.93 -6.60 -8.64
C ALA A 96 -6.19 -5.91 -9.80
N GLU A 97 -6.49 -6.27 -11.05
CA GLU A 97 -5.92 -5.62 -12.24
C GLU A 97 -6.33 -4.15 -12.35
N MET A 98 -7.61 -3.84 -12.09
CA MET A 98 -8.11 -2.47 -12.11
C MET A 98 -7.46 -1.61 -11.02
N LEU A 99 -7.37 -2.10 -9.77
CA LEU A 99 -6.72 -1.39 -8.67
C LEU A 99 -5.21 -1.26 -8.88
N ALA A 100 -4.57 -2.29 -9.44
CA ALA A 100 -3.18 -2.22 -9.83
C ALA A 100 -2.98 -1.15 -10.91
N LYS A 101 -3.79 -1.14 -11.97
CA LYS A 101 -3.71 -0.09 -13.00
C LYS A 101 -3.86 1.30 -12.40
N GLU A 102 -4.78 1.47 -11.45
CA GLU A 102 -4.99 2.76 -10.77
C GLU A 102 -3.79 3.20 -9.92
N LEU A 103 -3.14 2.27 -9.21
CA LEU A 103 -1.92 2.53 -8.46
C LEU A 103 -0.79 3.06 -9.36
N HIS A 104 -0.73 2.65 -10.62
CA HIS A 104 0.27 3.10 -11.60
C HIS A 104 -0.16 4.36 -12.35
N CYS A 105 -1.44 4.48 -12.68
CA CYS A 105 -1.99 5.50 -13.57
C CYS A 105 -2.43 6.79 -12.86
N SER A 106 -2.05 6.97 -11.59
CA SER A 106 -2.22 8.20 -10.82
C SER A 106 -1.39 9.34 -11.46
N ALA A 107 -1.88 9.85 -12.60
CA ALA A 107 -1.42 11.04 -13.29
C ALA A 107 -1.65 12.30 -12.42
N TYR A 108 -2.63 12.21 -11.52
CA TYR A 108 -2.81 13.11 -10.38
C TYR A 108 -2.21 12.43 -9.14
N ARG A 109 -1.08 12.97 -8.70
CA ARG A 109 -0.16 12.48 -7.65
C ARG A 109 -0.76 12.58 -6.25
N ASP A 110 -1.98 12.09 -6.06
CA ASP A 110 -2.62 12.10 -4.75
C ASP A 110 -2.20 10.86 -3.97
N GLU A 111 -1.28 11.05 -3.02
CA GLU A 111 -0.75 10.03 -2.12
C GLU A 111 -1.86 9.19 -1.49
N CYS A 112 -2.92 9.84 -1.02
CA CYS A 112 -4.09 9.21 -0.41
C CYS A 112 -4.76 8.19 -1.35
N GLN A 113 -4.82 8.50 -2.64
CA GLN A 113 -5.43 7.62 -3.64
C GLN A 113 -4.53 6.42 -3.93
N GLN A 114 -3.22 6.65 -4.08
CA GLN A 114 -2.25 5.56 -4.28
C GLN A 114 -2.22 4.61 -3.08
N LEU A 115 -2.16 5.15 -1.86
CA LEU A 115 -2.21 4.37 -0.63
C LEU A 115 -3.53 3.59 -0.51
N ALA A 116 -4.66 4.23 -0.81
CA ALA A 116 -5.98 3.58 -0.78
C ALA A 116 -6.09 2.45 -1.82
N ALA A 117 -5.58 2.66 -3.03
CA ALA A 117 -5.55 1.63 -4.08
C ALA A 117 -4.65 0.46 -3.70
N ALA A 118 -3.46 0.73 -3.14
CA ALA A 118 -2.56 -0.29 -2.63
C ALA A 118 -3.16 -1.08 -1.45
N PHE A 119 -3.79 -0.40 -0.51
CA PHE A 119 -4.49 -1.04 0.61
C PHE A 119 -5.63 -1.92 0.09
N GLY A 120 -6.44 -1.40 -0.84
CA GLY A 120 -7.51 -2.15 -1.49
C GLY A 120 -7.00 -3.38 -2.24
N LEU A 121 -5.91 -3.25 -3.01
CA LEU A 121 -5.26 -4.37 -3.70
C LEU A 121 -4.79 -5.44 -2.70
N GLY A 122 -4.18 -5.01 -1.59
CA GLY A 122 -3.77 -5.87 -0.48
C GLY A 122 -4.93 -6.60 0.17
N LEU A 123 -6.07 -5.92 0.40
CA LEU A 123 -7.27 -6.54 0.96
C LEU A 123 -7.88 -7.60 0.04
N VAL A 124 -7.92 -7.33 -1.27
CA VAL A 124 -8.48 -8.28 -2.26
C VAL A 124 -7.69 -9.60 -2.28
N SER A 125 -6.38 -9.51 -2.06
CA SER A 125 -5.42 -10.62 -2.11
C SER A 125 -5.01 -11.17 -0.75
N LEU A 126 -5.60 -10.65 0.33
CA LEU A 126 -5.18 -10.84 1.72
C LEU A 126 -4.92 -12.32 2.08
N GLY A 127 -3.68 -12.64 2.44
CA GLY A 127 -3.26 -13.91 3.05
C GLY A 127 -3.44 -15.17 2.21
N LYS A 128 -3.86 -15.07 0.94
CA LYS A 128 -4.08 -16.22 0.07
C LYS A 128 -2.82 -16.55 -0.73
N GLN A 129 -1.99 -17.44 -0.20
CA GLN A 129 -0.82 -18.01 -0.91
C GLN A 129 -1.19 -18.71 -2.24
N GLY A 130 -2.45 -19.09 -2.45
CA GLY A 130 -2.93 -19.70 -3.70
C GLY A 130 -3.18 -18.72 -4.85
N LEU A 131 -3.60 -17.49 -4.53
CA LEU A 131 -3.83 -16.42 -5.53
C LEU A 131 -2.52 -15.89 -6.13
N HIS A 132 -1.42 -16.27 -5.49
CA HIS A 132 -0.06 -16.01 -5.89
C HIS A 132 0.24 -16.53 -7.29
N ARG A 133 -0.42 -17.60 -7.78
CA ARG A 133 -0.28 -18.03 -9.17
C ARG A 133 -0.90 -17.04 -10.17
N ASP A 134 -2.08 -16.52 -9.85
CA ASP A 134 -2.80 -15.60 -10.74
C ASP A 134 -2.24 -14.16 -10.71
N LEU A 135 -1.66 -13.72 -9.58
CA LEU A 135 -0.96 -12.43 -9.51
C LEU A 135 0.52 -12.51 -9.93
N VAL A 136 1.15 -13.69 -9.86
CA VAL A 136 2.46 -13.92 -10.51
C VAL A 136 2.31 -13.86 -12.02
N LEU A 137 1.18 -14.28 -12.59
CA LEU A 137 0.88 -14.04 -14.01
C LEU A 137 0.87 -12.56 -14.38
N LEU A 138 0.53 -11.68 -13.42
CA LEU A 138 0.60 -10.22 -13.58
C LEU A 138 1.97 -9.62 -13.24
N ASN A 139 2.94 -10.41 -12.73
CA ASN A 139 4.25 -9.94 -12.30
C ASN A 139 4.21 -8.74 -11.33
N LEU A 140 3.09 -8.52 -10.62
CA LEU A 140 2.89 -7.37 -9.74
C LEU A 140 3.88 -7.34 -8.56
N PRO A 141 4.07 -8.44 -7.79
CA PRO A 141 5.04 -8.44 -6.70
C PRO A 141 6.48 -8.20 -7.16
N SER A 142 6.86 -8.76 -8.32
CA SER A 142 8.20 -8.58 -8.88
C SER A 142 8.39 -7.17 -9.45
N ALA A 143 7.35 -6.54 -10.00
CA ALA A 143 7.37 -5.15 -10.42
C ALA A 143 7.52 -4.18 -9.23
N PHE A 144 6.75 -4.37 -8.16
CA PHE A 144 6.87 -3.57 -6.93
C PHE A 144 8.27 -3.68 -6.30
N LEU A 145 8.78 -4.90 -6.14
CA LEU A 145 10.12 -5.11 -5.58
C LEU A 145 11.23 -4.53 -6.47
N ARG A 146 11.09 -4.59 -7.81
CA ARG A 146 12.05 -3.96 -8.73
C ARG A 146 12.04 -2.44 -8.62
N ARG A 147 10.86 -1.82 -8.45
CA ARG A 147 10.77 -0.37 -8.29
C ARG A 147 11.36 0.10 -6.95
N LEU A 148 11.08 -0.63 -5.86
CA LEU A 148 11.71 -0.40 -4.56
C LEU A 148 13.25 -0.52 -4.63
N ALA A 149 13.76 -1.52 -5.36
CA ALA A 149 15.19 -1.69 -5.56
C ALA A 149 15.82 -0.58 -6.42
N ARG A 150 15.13 -0.13 -7.48
CA ARG A 150 15.59 0.99 -8.33
C ARG A 150 15.67 2.31 -7.57
N GLU A 151 14.72 2.62 -6.71
CA GLU A 151 14.78 3.84 -5.88
C GLU A 151 16.04 3.84 -4.99
N MET A 152 16.34 2.70 -4.36
CA MET A 152 17.54 2.53 -3.56
C MET A 152 18.83 2.57 -4.40
N ALA A 153 18.81 2.06 -5.64
CA ALA A 153 19.95 2.14 -6.56
C ALA A 153 20.13 3.56 -7.13
N ALA A 154 19.05 4.28 -7.39
CA ALA A 154 19.09 5.67 -7.86
C ALA A 154 19.70 6.60 -6.81
N SER A 155 19.47 6.33 -5.52
CA SER A 155 20.19 7.05 -4.45
C SER A 155 21.70 6.88 -4.57
N TYR A 156 22.19 5.71 -5.01
CA TYR A 156 23.63 5.42 -5.22
C TYR A 156 24.21 6.15 -6.45
N SER A 157 23.41 6.33 -7.50
CA SER A 157 23.81 6.95 -8.78
C SER A 157 24.17 8.44 -8.66
N LEU A 158 23.70 9.16 -7.63
CA LEU A 158 24.11 10.55 -7.39
C LEU A 158 25.56 10.67 -6.89
N GLY A 159 26.23 9.55 -6.54
CA GLY A 159 27.60 9.52 -6.02
C GLY A 159 28.64 8.81 -6.89
N SER A 160 28.25 8.05 -7.93
CA SER A 160 29.21 7.35 -8.81
C SER A 160 28.67 7.25 -10.23
N GLY A 161 29.38 7.85 -11.18
CA GLY A 161 29.13 7.71 -12.61
C GLY A 161 29.27 6.26 -13.08
N ASP A 162 28.45 5.93 -14.07
CA ASP A 162 28.43 4.71 -14.89
C ASP A 162 28.65 3.37 -14.17
N MET A 163 27.55 2.63 -13.93
CA MET A 163 27.61 1.19 -13.72
C MET A 163 26.57 0.47 -14.60
N ASN A 164 27.02 -0.65 -15.17
CA ASN A 164 26.35 -1.47 -16.17
C ASN A 164 25.00 -2.03 -15.69
N GLU A 165 24.04 -2.15 -16.62
CA GLU A 165 22.68 -2.71 -16.43
C GLU A 165 22.63 -4.16 -15.86
N GLU A 166 23.77 -4.81 -15.67
CA GLU A 166 23.88 -6.23 -15.31
C GLU A 166 23.85 -6.51 -13.78
N ASP A 167 24.07 -5.50 -12.94
CA ASP A 167 23.96 -5.63 -11.46
C ASP A 167 22.52 -5.41 -10.93
N LEU A 168 21.59 -5.03 -11.80
CA LEU A 168 20.16 -5.00 -11.47
C LEU A 168 19.66 -6.46 -11.41
N PRO A 169 18.96 -6.91 -10.37
CA PRO A 169 18.47 -8.28 -10.29
C PRO A 169 17.56 -8.60 -11.49
N SER A 170 18.18 -9.31 -12.45
CA SER A 170 17.68 -9.96 -13.67
C SER A 170 16.27 -9.59 -14.09
N ALA A 171 16.20 -8.96 -15.26
CA ALA A 171 15.00 -8.72 -16.05
C ALA A 171 14.18 -10.02 -16.25
N VAL A 172 13.28 -10.32 -15.31
CA VAL A 172 12.14 -11.20 -15.56
C VAL A 172 11.26 -10.46 -16.56
N LEU A 173 11.31 -10.93 -17.81
CA LEU A 173 10.54 -10.48 -18.98
C LEU A 173 9.13 -10.05 -18.58
N LEU A 174 8.92 -8.75 -18.57
CA LEU A 174 7.61 -8.15 -18.52
C LEU A 174 7.14 -8.03 -19.99
N GLU A 175 5.90 -8.40 -20.28
CA GLU A 175 5.34 -8.16 -21.62
C GLU A 175 5.44 -6.66 -21.99
N PRO A 176 5.60 -6.33 -23.29
CA PRO A 176 5.85 -4.97 -23.76
C PRO A 176 4.81 -3.94 -23.30
N ALA A 177 3.56 -4.36 -23.01
CA ALA A 177 2.51 -3.48 -22.47
C ALA A 177 2.83 -2.89 -21.09
N CYS A 178 3.72 -3.51 -20.32
CA CYS A 178 4.10 -3.04 -19.00
C CYS A 178 5.48 -2.37 -18.99
N ARG A 179 6.30 -2.48 -20.05
CA ARG A 179 7.64 -1.88 -20.10
C ARG A 179 7.55 -0.35 -20.16
N ASP A 180 6.62 0.18 -20.95
CA ASP A 180 6.33 1.62 -21.04
C ASP A 180 5.57 2.16 -19.80
N PHE A 181 5.01 1.24 -19.00
CA PHE A 181 4.12 1.50 -17.86
C PHE A 181 4.87 1.74 -16.54
N PHE A 182 6.17 1.38 -16.46
CA PHE A 182 6.98 1.45 -15.24
C PHE A 182 8.19 2.39 -15.32
N ASP A 183 8.57 2.86 -16.52
CA ASP A 183 9.79 3.67 -16.74
C ASP A 183 9.54 5.19 -16.73
N THR A 184 8.28 5.66 -16.65
CA THR A 184 7.93 7.09 -16.77
C THR A 184 7.64 7.82 -15.46
N ALA A 185 7.71 7.15 -14.30
CA ALA A 185 7.30 7.78 -13.05
C ALA A 185 8.52 8.19 -12.20
N SER A 186 8.58 9.50 -11.95
CA SER A 186 9.50 10.25 -11.11
C SER A 186 9.80 9.56 -9.77
N GLY A 187 11.03 9.75 -9.27
CA GLY A 187 11.58 9.20 -8.04
C GLY A 187 10.95 9.73 -6.76
N ASP A 188 9.63 9.63 -6.63
CA ASP A 188 8.89 10.03 -5.44
C ASP A 188 8.68 8.79 -4.56
N GLY A 189 9.26 8.79 -3.34
CA GLY A 189 9.24 7.64 -2.41
C GLY A 189 7.85 7.24 -1.87
N GLN A 190 6.81 7.94 -2.31
CA GLN A 190 5.41 7.72 -1.92
C GLN A 190 4.81 6.47 -2.57
N PHE A 191 5.09 6.25 -3.86
CA PHE A 191 4.73 5.00 -4.55
C PHE A 191 5.35 3.80 -3.83
N SER A 192 6.57 3.98 -3.32
CA SER A 192 7.30 2.95 -2.59
C SER A 192 6.62 2.58 -1.27
N GLN A 193 6.04 3.55 -0.55
CA GLN A 193 5.26 3.28 0.67
C GLN A 193 4.00 2.46 0.34
N ALA A 194 3.23 2.90 -0.66
CA ALA A 194 2.04 2.19 -1.11
C ALA A 194 2.37 0.76 -1.59
N ALA A 195 3.45 0.59 -2.36
CA ALA A 195 3.92 -0.71 -2.80
C ALA A 195 4.34 -1.62 -1.64
N CYS A 196 5.02 -1.09 -0.62
CA CYS A 196 5.37 -1.83 0.59
C CYS A 196 4.11 -2.31 1.33
N LEU A 197 3.10 -1.44 1.45
CA LEU A 197 1.85 -1.77 2.09
C LEU A 197 1.11 -2.88 1.32
N ALA A 198 0.94 -2.73 0.01
CA ALA A 198 0.30 -3.75 -0.83
C ALA A 198 1.02 -5.10 -0.70
N LEU A 199 2.36 -5.12 -0.82
CA LEU A 199 3.16 -6.33 -0.65
C LEU A 199 2.97 -6.95 0.74
N SER A 200 2.97 -6.14 1.80
CA SER A 200 2.81 -6.64 3.17
C SER A 200 1.46 -7.32 3.40
N LEU A 201 0.38 -6.78 2.84
CA LEU A 201 -0.96 -7.35 2.96
C LEU A 201 -1.15 -8.59 2.06
N MET A 202 -0.58 -8.56 0.86
CA MET A 202 -0.57 -9.70 -0.07
C MET A 202 0.11 -10.92 0.57
N TYR A 203 1.20 -10.71 1.29
CA TYR A 203 2.06 -11.76 1.89
C TYR A 203 1.92 -11.84 3.41
N LEU A 204 0.83 -11.31 3.95
CA LEU A 204 0.58 -11.25 5.39
C LEU A 204 0.67 -12.66 6.01
N CYS A 205 1.46 -12.78 7.07
CA CYS A 205 1.71 -14.05 7.80
C CYS A 205 2.17 -15.21 6.91
N SER A 206 2.80 -14.94 5.76
CA SER A 206 3.32 -16.00 4.88
C SER A 206 4.65 -16.60 5.34
N ASN A 207 5.39 -15.88 6.20
CA ASN A 207 6.75 -16.21 6.63
C ASN A 207 7.74 -16.44 5.48
N ASP A 208 7.50 -15.86 4.30
CA ASP A 208 8.44 -15.96 3.19
C ASP A 208 9.66 -15.04 3.41
N ARG A 209 10.73 -15.65 3.94
CA ARG A 209 12.02 -14.99 4.13
C ARG A 209 12.63 -14.48 2.83
N ARG A 210 12.35 -15.12 1.69
CA ARG A 210 12.91 -14.70 0.39
C ARG A 210 12.32 -13.38 -0.06
N LEU A 211 11.04 -13.15 0.19
CA LEU A 211 10.43 -11.86 -0.10
C LEU A 211 10.88 -10.82 0.93
N ALA A 212 10.90 -11.19 2.21
CA ALA A 212 11.31 -10.27 3.28
C ALA A 212 12.75 -9.76 3.11
N THR A 213 13.69 -10.55 2.56
CA THR A 213 15.05 -10.09 2.24
C THR A 213 15.14 -9.20 1.01
N ARG A 214 14.14 -9.25 0.11
CA ARG A 214 14.08 -8.40 -1.08
C ARG A 214 13.53 -7.01 -0.81
N ILE A 215 12.84 -6.79 0.30
CA ILE A 215 12.47 -5.44 0.74
C ILE A 215 13.77 -4.72 1.15
N PRO A 216 14.17 -3.65 0.43
CA PRO A 216 15.50 -3.09 0.59
C PRO A 216 15.57 -2.20 1.83
N LEU A 217 16.48 -2.53 2.75
CA LEU A 217 16.84 -1.67 3.88
C LEU A 217 18.15 -0.95 3.59
N PRO A 218 18.33 0.29 4.09
CA PRO A 218 19.60 0.99 3.95
C PRO A 218 20.70 0.20 4.64
N ARG A 219 21.84 0.05 3.96
CA ARG A 219 23.03 -0.63 4.49
C ARG A 219 24.13 0.34 4.91
N ASN A 220 24.10 1.55 4.38
CA ASN A 220 25.11 2.59 4.58
C ASN A 220 24.42 3.92 4.93
N GLY A 221 25.13 4.81 5.66
CA GLY A 221 24.61 6.13 6.03
C GLY A 221 24.17 7.00 4.85
N TYR A 222 24.78 6.84 3.68
CA TYR A 222 24.37 7.54 2.46
C TYR A 222 22.95 7.15 1.99
N GLN A 223 22.64 5.86 1.99
CA GLN A 223 21.31 5.36 1.64
C GLN A 223 20.27 5.74 2.70
N LEU A 224 20.68 5.82 3.96
CA LEU A 224 19.83 6.28 5.05
C LEU A 224 19.44 7.76 4.85
N ASN A 225 20.41 8.64 4.56
CA ASN A 225 20.16 10.05 4.31
C ASN A 225 19.31 10.31 3.06
N ALA A 226 19.39 9.41 2.07
CA ALA A 226 18.60 9.50 0.85
C ALA A 226 17.17 8.95 0.98
N THR A 227 16.87 8.18 2.02
CA THR A 227 15.57 7.53 2.21
C THR A 227 14.75 8.28 3.26
N PRO A 228 13.50 8.70 2.97
CA PRO A 228 12.66 9.34 3.98
C PRO A 228 12.34 8.36 5.14
N PRO A 229 12.28 8.86 6.40
CA PRO A 229 12.09 8.02 7.58
C PRO A 229 10.77 7.24 7.56
N ASP A 230 9.70 7.85 7.04
CA ASP A 230 8.38 7.22 6.94
C ASP A 230 8.39 6.00 6.00
N LEU A 231 9.15 6.07 4.90
CA LEU A 231 9.33 4.95 3.99
C LEU A 231 10.15 3.83 4.63
N LEU A 232 11.15 4.18 5.43
CA LEU A 232 11.92 3.20 6.20
C LEU A 232 11.02 2.49 7.22
N ALA A 233 10.19 3.23 7.95
CA ALA A 233 9.20 2.68 8.87
C ALA A 233 8.22 1.74 8.14
N ALA A 234 7.68 2.15 6.99
CA ALA A 234 6.80 1.32 6.17
C ALA A 234 7.47 0.01 5.72
N ARG A 235 8.75 0.06 5.32
CA ARG A 235 9.53 -1.15 4.95
C ARG A 235 9.76 -2.07 6.14
N MET A 236 10.04 -1.52 7.33
CA MET A 236 10.21 -2.31 8.55
C MET A 236 8.90 -2.98 8.99
N ILE A 237 7.81 -2.22 9.00
CA ILE A 237 6.47 -2.75 9.29
C ILE A 237 6.09 -3.83 8.28
N ALA A 238 6.34 -3.61 6.98
CA ALA A 238 6.07 -4.60 5.95
C ALA A 238 6.81 -5.92 6.18
N ARG A 239 8.11 -5.87 6.53
CA ARG A 239 8.88 -7.09 6.88
C ARG A 239 8.32 -7.79 8.11
N GLY A 240 7.90 -7.05 9.14
CA GLY A 240 7.26 -7.61 10.34
C GLY A 240 5.90 -8.27 10.06
N LEU A 241 5.09 -7.67 9.18
CA LEU A 241 3.81 -8.24 8.76
C LEU A 241 3.97 -9.54 7.95
N ILE A 242 5.02 -9.63 7.12
CA ILE A 242 5.34 -10.83 6.34
C ILE A 242 5.89 -11.95 7.24
N LEU A 243 6.86 -11.60 8.10
CA LEU A 243 7.51 -12.50 9.07
C LEU A 243 6.81 -12.44 10.43
N TRP A 244 5.49 -12.59 10.43
CA TRP A 244 4.65 -12.37 11.61
C TRP A 244 5.04 -13.27 12.80
N ASP A 245 5.46 -14.50 12.53
CA ASP A 245 5.80 -15.47 13.59
C ASP A 245 7.12 -15.14 14.30
N ASP A 246 8.01 -14.39 13.64
CA ASP A 246 9.30 -13.98 14.19
C ASP A 246 9.16 -12.75 15.11
N VAL A 247 7.99 -12.09 15.17
CA VAL A 247 7.73 -10.87 15.95
C VAL A 247 7.63 -11.20 17.45
N LYS A 248 8.45 -10.52 18.28
CA LYS A 248 8.47 -10.70 19.74
C LYS A 248 8.35 -9.36 20.47
N ALA A 249 7.51 -9.31 21.50
CA ALA A 249 7.34 -8.15 22.39
C ALA A 249 8.53 -8.00 23.38
N SER A 250 9.75 -7.88 22.86
CA SER A 250 10.98 -7.75 23.66
C SER A 250 11.87 -6.64 23.12
N LYS A 251 12.51 -5.87 24.01
CA LYS A 251 13.44 -4.78 23.63
C LYS A 251 14.59 -5.30 22.75
N SER A 252 15.10 -6.49 23.06
CA SER A 252 16.17 -7.14 22.28
C SER A 252 15.76 -7.44 20.84
N TRP A 253 14.51 -7.84 20.60
CA TRP A 253 13.99 -8.04 19.25
C TRP A 253 13.89 -6.72 18.47
N ILE A 254 13.35 -5.68 19.11
CA ILE A 254 13.22 -4.34 18.50
C ILE A 254 14.60 -3.80 18.13
N LEU A 255 15.57 -3.88 19.05
CA LEU A 255 16.95 -3.44 18.78
C LEU A 255 17.62 -4.30 17.69
N GLY A 256 17.29 -5.59 17.60
CA GLY A 256 17.77 -6.47 16.54
C GLY A 256 17.25 -6.13 15.13
N GLN A 257 16.22 -5.29 15.02
CA GLN A 257 15.73 -4.79 13.73
C GLN A 257 16.53 -3.59 13.20
N VAL A 258 17.30 -2.92 14.06
CA VAL A 258 18.11 -1.75 13.69
C VAL A 258 19.41 -2.24 13.03
N PRO A 259 19.79 -1.73 11.84
CA PRO A 259 21.04 -2.08 11.20
C PRO A 259 22.27 -1.83 12.09
N LEU A 260 23.22 -2.76 12.09
CA LEU A 260 24.42 -2.70 12.95
C LEU A 260 25.27 -1.44 12.76
N PHE A 261 25.26 -0.82 11.56
CA PHE A 261 26.02 0.41 11.31
C PHE A 261 25.47 1.60 12.12
N LEU A 262 24.15 1.63 12.38
CA LEU A 262 23.56 2.62 13.27
C LEU A 262 23.88 2.35 14.74
N LEU A 263 23.99 1.08 15.13
CA LEU A 263 24.34 0.72 16.51
C LEU A 263 25.81 0.96 16.86
N ARG A 264 26.67 1.24 15.87
CA ARG A 264 28.10 1.47 16.07
C ARG A 264 28.45 2.96 16.22
N ASP A 265 27.72 3.83 15.54
CA ASP A 265 27.92 5.28 15.62
C ASP A 265 27.30 5.88 16.90
N PHE A 266 26.32 5.17 17.48
CA PHE A 266 25.77 5.46 18.79
C PHE A 266 26.28 4.39 19.75
N ASP A 267 27.12 4.75 20.73
CA ASP A 267 27.51 3.86 21.85
C ASP A 267 26.26 3.46 22.65
N LEU A 268 25.50 2.51 22.13
CA LEU A 268 24.25 2.02 22.72
C LEU A 268 24.58 0.90 23.71
N GLU A 269 25.31 1.25 24.77
CA GLU A 269 25.20 0.54 26.04
C GLU A 269 23.81 0.87 26.63
N CYS A 270 22.78 0.24 26.07
CA CYS A 270 21.37 0.48 26.38
C CYS A 270 20.97 -0.07 27.77
N GLU A 271 21.59 0.39 28.85
CA GLU A 271 21.11 0.15 30.23
C GLU A 271 19.98 1.11 30.62
N ASN A 272 19.91 2.33 30.03
CA ASN A 272 18.93 3.35 30.44
C ASN A 272 17.86 3.65 29.37
N ALA A 273 16.64 3.90 29.82
CA ALA A 273 15.49 4.23 28.97
C ALA A 273 15.57 5.63 28.32
N THR A 274 16.52 6.47 28.76
CA THR A 274 16.78 7.82 28.26
C THR A 274 17.35 7.83 26.85
N ASP A 275 18.17 6.85 26.51
CA ASP A 275 18.93 6.84 25.25
C ASP A 275 18.05 6.47 24.06
N PHE A 276 17.00 5.67 24.31
CA PHE A 276 15.98 5.35 23.32
C PHE A 276 15.12 6.57 22.95
N ARG A 277 14.85 7.45 23.93
CA ARG A 277 14.11 8.69 23.69
C ARG A 277 14.91 9.67 22.84
N ALA A 278 16.21 9.82 23.12
CA ALA A 278 17.12 10.63 22.32
C ALA A 278 17.25 10.10 20.87
N LEU A 279 17.28 8.77 20.68
CA LEU A 279 17.22 8.16 19.36
C LEU A 279 15.90 8.47 18.62
N CYS A 280 14.76 8.38 19.31
CA CYS A 280 13.48 8.73 18.72
C CYS A 280 13.40 10.23 18.35
N GLU A 281 13.87 11.12 19.21
CA GLU A 281 13.91 12.57 18.97
C GLU A 281 14.84 12.93 17.79
N LEU A 282 15.93 12.18 17.58
CA LEU A 282 16.89 12.43 16.49
C LEU A 282 16.43 11.83 15.13
N PHE A 283 15.70 10.71 15.15
CA PHE A 283 15.19 10.07 13.91
C PHE A 283 13.82 10.57 13.48
N PHE A 284 12.96 10.98 14.41
CA PHE A 284 11.59 11.42 14.13
C PHE A 284 11.38 12.93 14.32
N GLY A 285 12.40 13.66 14.80
CA GLY A 285 12.30 15.08 15.11
C GLY A 285 11.50 15.33 16.39
N GLU A 286 11.80 16.43 17.09
CA GLU A 286 10.91 16.96 18.11
C GLU A 286 9.65 17.50 17.40
N GLU A 287 8.48 16.91 17.65
CA GLU A 287 7.20 17.64 17.57
C GLU A 287 6.97 18.44 18.85
#